data_AF-A0A231VJL3-F1
#
_entry.id   AF-A0A231VJL3-F1
#
_cell.length_a   1.000
_cell.length_b   1.000
_cell.length_c   1.000
_cell.angle_alpha   90.00
_cell.angle_beta   90.00
_cell.angle_gamma   90.00
#
_symmetry.space_group_name_H-M   'P 1'
#
loop_
_entity.id
_entity.type
_entity.pdbx_description
1 polymer ?
#
loop_
_entity_poly.entity_id
_entity_poly.type
_entity_poly.pdbx_seq_one_letter_code
_entity_poly.pdbx_strand_id
1 'polypeptide(L)'
;MKVIYYSYYGCYSSVIAAYIHTKVIRDKVDKDVFFSIPEILKTDYGELKYIGIDESYHEIYTIGMKNFSDNIKKTLEGLRKIFNMEYDKLIFVDTNKFEPKCMKLFLYLRKISIFRNLAECILYYLFIKKLDGIKNFVLDLKLNYM
;
A
#
# COMPACT_ATOMS: atom_id res chain seq x y z
N MET A 1 -2.45 17.61 -3.65
CA MET A 1 -2.44 16.40 -4.51
C MET A 1 -2.62 15.18 -3.63
N LYS A 2 -3.28 14.13 -4.15
CA LYS A 2 -3.54 12.88 -3.43
C LYS A 2 -2.86 11.73 -4.15
N VAL A 3 -2.01 10.97 -3.45
CA VAL A 3 -1.32 9.79 -3.99
C VAL A 3 -1.94 8.54 -3.39
N ILE A 4 -2.49 7.69 -4.24
CA ILE A 4 -3.27 6.51 -3.86
C ILE A 4 -2.49 5.26 -4.28
N TYR A 5 -1.84 4.63 -3.31
CA TYR A 5 -1.21 3.33 -3.50
C TYR A 5 -2.27 2.25 -3.52
N TYR A 6 -2.21 1.35 -4.50
CA TYR A 6 -3.15 0.25 -4.58
C TYR A 6 -2.49 -1.07 -4.93
N SER A 7 -3.12 -2.13 -4.48
CA SER A 7 -2.81 -3.52 -4.81
C SER A 7 -4.11 -4.31 -4.84
N TYR A 8 -4.03 -5.60 -5.20
CA TYR A 8 -5.18 -6.49 -5.17
C TYR A 8 -5.80 -6.53 -3.76
N TYR A 9 -4.98 -6.77 -2.73
CA TYR A 9 -5.43 -6.97 -1.34
C TYR A 9 -5.47 -5.70 -0.50
N GLY A 10 -4.75 -4.65 -0.90
CA GLY A 10 -4.72 -3.37 -0.18
C GLY A 10 -4.01 -3.36 1.17
N CYS A 11 -3.32 -4.46 1.52
CA CYS A 11 -2.87 -4.69 2.90
C CYS A 11 -1.39 -5.05 3.05
N TYR A 12 -0.61 -5.06 1.96
CA TYR A 12 0.81 -5.39 2.04
C TYR A 12 1.67 -4.44 1.22
N SER A 13 1.82 -4.65 -0.09
CA SER A 13 2.76 -3.82 -0.86
C SER A 13 2.32 -2.36 -0.95
N SER A 14 1.01 -2.12 -1.08
CA SER A 14 0.43 -0.77 -1.08
C SER A 14 0.62 -0.06 0.25
N VAL A 15 0.47 -0.78 1.37
CA VAL A 15 0.67 -0.25 2.72
C VAL A 15 2.14 0.08 2.93
N ILE A 16 3.04 -0.86 2.66
CA ILE A 16 4.48 -0.67 2.79
C ILE A 16 4.95 0.54 1.97
N ALA A 17 4.53 0.63 0.71
CA ALA A 17 4.90 1.74 -0.17
C ALA A 17 4.38 3.09 0.36
N ALA A 18 3.14 3.15 0.87
CA ALA A 18 2.59 4.37 1.46
C ALA A 18 3.35 4.80 2.73
N TYR A 19 3.68 3.86 3.62
CA TYR A 19 4.46 4.14 4.84
C TYR A 19 5.91 4.54 4.55
N ILE A 20 6.51 4.03 3.47
CA ILE A 20 7.81 4.50 2.97
C ILE A 20 7.68 5.92 2.42
N HIS A 21 6.63 6.19 1.64
CA HIS A 21 6.39 7.50 1.05
C HIS A 21 6.30 8.59 2.11
N THR A 22 5.53 8.36 3.18
CA THR A 22 5.36 9.28 4.32
C THR A 22 6.56 9.30 5.28
N LYS A 23 7.68 8.64 4.93
CA LYS A 23 8.89 8.53 5.76
C LYS A 23 8.66 7.95 7.16
N VAL A 24 7.56 7.21 7.37
CA VAL A 24 7.36 6.42 8.60
C VAL A 24 8.30 5.21 8.58
N ILE A 25 8.47 4.59 7.42
CA ILE A 25 9.47 3.54 7.19
C ILE A 25 10.64 4.15 6.40
N ARG A 26 11.77 4.35 7.07
CA ARG A 26 13.01 4.87 6.44
C ARG A 26 14.07 3.79 6.26
N ASP A 27 14.32 3.03 7.32
CA ASP A 27 15.41 2.05 7.39
C ASP A 27 14.86 0.62 7.39
N LYS A 28 15.62 -0.32 7.94
CA LYS A 28 15.11 -1.66 8.24
C LYS A 28 14.08 -1.54 9.36
N VAL A 29 12.96 -2.22 9.18
CA VAL A 29 11.89 -2.27 10.18
C VAL A 29 11.95 -3.66 10.78
N ASP A 30 12.02 -3.76 12.10
CA ASP A 30 11.99 -5.04 12.79
C ASP A 30 10.64 -5.74 12.62
N LYS A 31 10.64 -7.06 12.81
CA LYS A 31 9.46 -7.90 12.59
C LYS A 31 8.25 -7.42 13.40
N ASP A 32 8.45 -7.10 14.66
CA ASP A 32 7.35 -6.71 15.55
C ASP A 32 6.75 -5.36 15.14
N VAL A 33 7.61 -4.40 14.76
CA VAL A 33 7.18 -3.09 14.24
C VAL A 33 6.45 -3.26 12.90
N PHE A 34 6.93 -4.15 12.04
CA PHE A 34 6.26 -4.45 10.77
C PHE A 34 4.83 -4.96 11.00
N PHE A 35 4.62 -5.85 11.98
CA PHE A 35 3.29 -6.39 12.29
C PHE A 35 2.42 -5.48 13.16
N SER A 36 2.98 -4.42 13.77
CA SER A 36 2.20 -3.42 14.50
C SER A 36 1.56 -2.36 13.61
N ILE A 37 1.93 -2.30 12.32
CA ILE A 37 1.32 -1.39 11.34
C ILE A 37 -0.18 -1.71 11.22
N PRO A 38 -1.11 -0.78 11.52
CA PRO A 38 -2.54 -1.07 11.60
C PRO A 38 -3.16 -1.67 10.34
N GLU A 39 -2.74 -1.21 9.16
CA GLU A 39 -3.28 -1.66 7.87
C GLU A 39 -2.62 -2.95 7.36
N ILE A 40 -1.51 -3.39 7.96
CA ILE A 40 -0.74 -4.51 7.45
C ILE A 40 -1.53 -5.81 7.61
N LEU A 41 -1.62 -6.58 6.54
CA LEU A 41 -2.34 -7.85 6.43
C LEU A 41 -3.83 -7.78 6.76
N LYS A 42 -4.39 -6.59 6.99
CA LYS A 42 -5.83 -6.36 7.13
C LYS A 42 -6.43 -6.09 5.75
N THR A 43 -6.90 -7.15 5.11
CA THR A 43 -7.54 -7.03 3.79
C THR A 43 -8.79 -6.19 3.89
N ASP A 44 -8.86 -5.17 3.03
CA ASP A 44 -10.00 -4.28 2.94
C ASP A 44 -10.12 -3.76 1.52
N TYR A 45 -11.32 -3.88 0.95
CA TYR A 45 -11.51 -3.62 -0.48
C TYR A 45 -12.45 -2.44 -0.67
N GLY A 46 -12.04 -1.49 -1.49
CA GLY A 46 -12.83 -0.29 -1.77
C GLY A 46 -12.74 0.80 -0.70
N GLU A 47 -12.19 0.51 0.48
CA GLU A 47 -11.93 1.53 1.50
C GLU A 47 -10.62 2.28 1.20
N LEU A 48 -10.73 3.60 1.00
CA LEU A 48 -9.58 4.49 0.85
C LEU A 48 -9.06 4.90 2.23
N LYS A 49 -7.90 4.39 2.62
CA LYS A 49 -7.32 4.61 3.96
C LYS A 49 -6.26 5.69 3.90
N TYR A 50 -6.41 6.72 4.73
CA TYR A 50 -5.42 7.78 4.87
C TYR A 50 -4.22 7.28 5.68
N ILE A 51 -3.01 7.51 5.15
CA ILE A 51 -1.75 7.10 5.78
C ILE A 51 -0.99 8.28 6.38
N GLY A 52 -1.04 9.44 5.71
CA GLY A 52 -0.34 10.64 6.18
C GLY A 52 -0.08 11.64 5.07
N ILE A 53 0.85 12.55 5.32
CA ILE A 53 1.36 13.51 4.34
C ILE A 53 2.84 13.23 4.02
N ASP A 54 3.25 13.56 2.80
CA ASP A 54 4.67 13.64 2.44
C ASP A 54 5.26 15.04 2.74
N GLU A 55 6.52 15.27 2.38
CA GLU A 55 7.23 16.52 2.64
C GLU A 55 6.77 17.69 1.76
N SER A 56 6.05 17.38 0.68
CA SER A 56 5.42 18.35 -0.21
C SER A 56 3.94 18.56 0.12
N TYR A 57 3.49 18.10 1.30
CA TYR A 57 2.10 18.17 1.76
C TYR A 57 1.10 17.43 0.87
N HIS A 58 1.56 16.41 0.13
CA HIS A 58 0.66 15.51 -0.59
C HIS A 58 0.04 14.50 0.37
N GLU A 59 -1.27 14.29 0.24
CA GLU A 59 -1.99 13.33 1.05
C GLU A 59 -1.80 11.92 0.48
N ILE A 60 -1.38 10.99 1.33
CA ILE A 60 -1.03 9.62 0.94
C ILE A 60 -2.11 8.67 1.44
N TYR A 61 -2.59 7.81 0.53
CA TYR A 61 -3.63 6.83 0.80
C TYR A 61 -3.24 5.43 0.31
N THR A 62 -3.89 4.42 0.88
CA THR A 62 -3.86 3.03 0.39
C THR A 62 -5.28 2.50 0.15
N ILE A 63 -5.44 1.60 -0.83
CA ILE A 63 -6.71 0.94 -1.13
C ILE A 63 -6.51 -0.46 -1.75
N GLY A 64 -7.36 -1.41 -1.36
CA GLY A 64 -7.47 -2.71 -2.03
C GLY A 64 -8.47 -2.66 -3.18
N MET A 65 -8.03 -2.99 -4.39
CA MET A 65 -8.86 -2.82 -5.61
C MET A 65 -9.31 -4.15 -6.26
N LYS A 66 -8.80 -5.31 -5.82
CA LYS A 66 -9.00 -6.59 -6.53
C LYS A 66 -8.77 -6.46 -8.05
N ASN A 67 -9.77 -6.86 -8.84
CA ASN A 67 -9.81 -6.76 -10.30
C ASN A 67 -10.63 -5.55 -10.79
N PHE A 68 -10.95 -4.60 -9.91
CA PHE A 68 -11.79 -3.42 -10.22
C PHE A 68 -10.99 -2.13 -10.28
N SER A 69 -9.67 -2.19 -10.47
CA SER A 69 -8.81 -1.00 -10.42
C SER A 69 -9.24 0.08 -11.40
N ASP A 70 -9.60 -0.30 -12.63
CA ASP A 70 -9.98 0.67 -13.66
C ASP A 70 -11.34 1.31 -13.37
N ASN A 71 -12.29 0.53 -12.87
CA ASN A 71 -13.60 1.03 -12.43
C ASN A 71 -13.41 2.03 -11.28
N ILE A 72 -12.65 1.66 -10.25
CA ILE A 72 -12.42 2.51 -9.08
C ILE A 72 -11.72 3.82 -9.47
N LYS A 73 -10.68 3.75 -10.32
CA LYS A 73 -10.00 4.95 -10.85
C LYS A 73 -10.96 5.88 -11.58
N LYS A 74 -11.77 5.33 -12.51
CA LYS A 74 -12.76 6.11 -13.27
C LYS A 74 -13.83 6.71 -12.36
N THR A 75 -14.31 5.96 -11.36
CA THR A 75 -15.29 6.44 -10.40
C THR A 75 -14.73 7.60 -9.58
N LEU A 76 -13.51 7.48 -9.03
CA LEU A 76 -12.89 8.55 -8.25
C LEU A 76 -12.60 9.80 -9.10
N GLU A 77 -12.15 9.63 -10.34
CA GLU A 77 -12.01 10.75 -11.28
C GLU A 77 -13.36 11.40 -11.64
N GLY A 78 -14.42 10.60 -11.79
CA GLY A 78 -15.78 11.10 -12.01
C GLY A 78 -16.30 11.92 -10.82
N LEU A 79 -16.13 11.40 -9.59
CA LEU A 79 -16.50 12.11 -8.37
C LEU A 79 -15.72 13.42 -8.23
N ARG A 80 -14.42 13.40 -8.52
CA ARG A 80 -13.58 14.61 -8.51
C ARG A 80 -14.18 15.72 -9.39
N LYS A 81 -14.61 15.37 -10.61
CA LYS A 81 -15.25 16.31 -11.54
C LYS A 81 -16.60 16.81 -11.02
N ILE A 82 -17.44 15.90 -10.51
CA ILE A 82 -18.78 16.26 -10.00
C ILE A 82 -18.70 17.23 -8.83
N PHE A 83 -17.72 17.05 -7.95
CA PHE A 83 -17.54 17.92 -6.77
C PHE A 83 -16.64 19.14 -7.04
N ASN A 84 -16.32 19.45 -8.30
CA ASN A 84 -15.44 20.57 -8.69
C ASN A 84 -14.08 20.56 -7.97
N MET A 85 -13.56 19.37 -7.66
CA MET A 85 -12.26 19.16 -7.03
C MET A 85 -11.14 19.15 -8.09
N GLU A 86 -11.22 20.06 -9.06
CA GLU A 86 -10.37 20.04 -10.25
C GLU A 86 -8.88 20.21 -9.93
N TYR A 87 -8.58 20.97 -8.87
CA TYR A 87 -7.23 21.20 -8.35
C TYR A 87 -6.66 20.02 -7.54
N ASP A 88 -7.51 19.07 -7.12
CA ASP A 88 -7.10 17.87 -6.40
C ASP A 88 -6.66 16.78 -7.38
N LYS A 89 -5.44 16.89 -7.91
CA LYS A 89 -4.86 15.82 -8.74
C LYS A 89 -4.80 14.50 -7.96
N LEU A 90 -5.35 13.43 -8.54
CA LEU A 90 -5.22 12.07 -8.03
C LEU A 90 -4.11 11.34 -8.81
N ILE A 91 -3.21 10.69 -8.10
CA ILE A 91 -2.19 9.81 -8.68
C ILE A 91 -2.42 8.40 -8.16
N PHE A 92 -2.67 7.46 -9.06
CA PHE A 92 -2.85 6.05 -8.71
C PHE A 92 -1.56 5.27 -8.93
N VAL A 93 -1.08 4.58 -7.90
CA VAL A 93 0.20 3.88 -7.92
C VAL A 93 -0.01 2.38 -7.73
N ASP A 94 0.28 1.61 -8.77
CA ASP A 94 0.19 0.15 -8.74
C ASP A 94 1.39 -0.46 -8.01
N THR A 95 1.10 -1.26 -6.99
CA THR A 95 2.10 -1.99 -6.19
C THR A 95 1.98 -3.50 -6.30
N ASN A 96 1.14 -4.04 -7.20
CA ASN A 96 0.92 -5.48 -7.35
C ASN A 96 2.21 -6.24 -7.70
N LYS A 97 3.16 -5.61 -8.41
CA LYS A 97 4.48 -6.22 -8.72
C LYS A 97 5.26 -6.62 -7.46
N PHE A 98 4.99 -5.99 -6.32
CA PHE A 98 5.64 -6.29 -5.05
C PHE A 98 4.84 -7.22 -4.14
N GLU A 99 3.61 -7.58 -4.49
CA GLU A 99 2.82 -8.55 -3.72
C GLU A 99 3.47 -9.94 -3.73
N PRO A 100 3.41 -10.69 -2.61
CA PRO A 100 3.69 -12.12 -2.63
C PRO A 100 2.71 -12.86 -3.54
N LYS A 101 3.21 -13.71 -4.46
CA LYS A 101 2.33 -14.49 -5.36
C LYS A 101 1.32 -15.36 -4.59
N CYS A 102 1.76 -15.89 -3.44
CA CYS A 102 0.94 -16.74 -2.56
C CYS A 102 0.28 -15.95 -1.42
N MET A 103 0.05 -14.63 -1.57
CA MET A 103 -0.48 -13.78 -0.50
C MET A 103 -1.77 -14.32 0.12
N LYS A 104 -2.71 -14.79 -0.70
CA LYS A 104 -3.96 -15.43 -0.24
C LYS A 104 -3.71 -16.59 0.73
N LEU A 105 -2.73 -17.44 0.41
CA LEU A 105 -2.36 -18.57 1.23
C LEU A 105 -1.78 -18.11 2.57
N PHE A 106 -0.87 -17.13 2.57
CA PHE A 106 -0.30 -16.62 3.81
C PHE A 106 -1.34 -15.95 4.71
N LEU A 107 -2.26 -15.17 4.13
CA LEU A 107 -3.39 -14.58 4.86
C LEU A 107 -4.31 -15.65 5.46
N TYR A 108 -4.51 -16.76 4.77
CA TYR A 108 -5.27 -17.90 5.29
C TYR A 108 -4.52 -18.63 6.41
N LEU A 109 -3.24 -18.97 6.22
CA LEU A 109 -2.40 -19.65 7.21
C LEU A 109 -2.26 -18.83 8.51
N ARG A 110 -2.19 -17.51 8.42
CA ARG A 110 -2.16 -16.61 9.58
C ARG A 110 -3.39 -16.75 10.50
N LYS A 111 -4.54 -17.13 9.95
CA LYS A 111 -5.77 -17.37 10.75
C LYS A 111 -5.72 -18.68 11.53
N ILE A 112 -4.82 -19.60 11.17
CA ILE A 112 -4.64 -20.88 11.87
C ILE A 112 -3.52 -20.72 12.90
N SER A 113 -3.86 -20.79 14.19
CA SER A 113 -2.94 -20.46 15.30
C SER A 113 -1.58 -21.17 15.23
N ILE A 114 -1.55 -22.44 14.82
CA ILE A 114 -0.32 -23.24 14.69
C ILE A 114 0.61 -22.72 13.58
N PHE A 115 0.04 -22.22 12.47
CA PHE A 115 0.82 -21.75 11.32
C PHE A 115 1.07 -20.25 11.32
N ARG A 116 0.50 -19.52 12.29
CA ARG A 116 0.59 -18.06 12.38
C ARG A 116 2.03 -17.56 12.39
N ASN A 117 2.84 -18.07 13.32
CA ASN A 117 4.23 -17.62 13.47
C ASN A 117 5.06 -17.89 12.21
N LEU A 118 4.86 -19.05 11.59
CA LEU A 118 5.55 -19.42 10.35
C LEU A 118 5.14 -18.51 9.19
N ALA A 119 3.84 -18.29 8.99
CA ALA A 119 3.34 -17.40 7.96
C ALA A 119 3.87 -15.97 8.13
N GLU A 120 3.90 -15.47 9.36
CA GLU A 120 4.45 -14.16 9.70
C GLU A 120 5.96 -14.08 9.47
N CYS A 121 6.73 -15.10 9.83
CA CYS A 121 8.17 -15.16 9.51
C CYS A 121 8.42 -15.11 7.99
N ILE A 122 7.65 -15.86 7.21
CA ILE A 122 7.80 -15.91 5.75
C ILE A 122 7.42 -14.55 5.13
N LEU A 123 6.28 -13.97 5.55
CA LEU A 123 5.85 -12.66 5.07
C LEU A 123 6.90 -11.58 5.40
N TYR A 124 7.41 -11.54 6.63
CA TYR A 124 8.45 -10.59 7.02
C TYR A 124 9.74 -10.78 6.20
N TYR A 125 10.16 -12.03 5.96
CA TYR A 125 11.31 -12.30 5.10
C TYR A 125 11.10 -11.79 3.67
N LEU A 126 9.91 -11.98 3.10
CA LEU A 126 9.56 -11.44 1.79
C LEU A 126 9.53 -9.91 1.76
N PHE A 127 9.10 -9.26 2.85
CA PHE A 127 9.16 -7.81 3.01
C PHE A 127 10.61 -7.33 2.94
N ILE A 128 11.50 -7.88 3.76
CA ILE A 128 12.91 -7.50 3.78
C ILE A 128 13.56 -7.67 2.41
N LYS A 129 13.29 -8.80 1.73
CA LYS A 129 13.82 -9.07 0.38
C LYS A 129 13.37 -8.07 -0.68
N LYS A 130 12.17 -7.48 -0.53
CA LYS A 130 11.60 -6.53 -1.51
C LYS A 130 11.73 -5.07 -1.07
N LEU A 131 12.18 -4.80 0.15
CA LEU A 131 12.17 -3.47 0.77
C LEU A 131 12.89 -2.43 -0.09
N ASP A 132 14.12 -2.71 -0.52
CA ASP A 132 14.92 -1.77 -1.31
C ASP A 132 14.29 -1.51 -2.69
N GLY A 133 13.68 -2.53 -3.29
CA GLY A 133 12.94 -2.38 -4.55
C GLY A 133 11.70 -1.49 -4.41
N ILE A 134 10.98 -1.58 -3.29
CA ILE A 134 9.85 -0.70 -3.00
C ILE A 134 10.34 0.73 -2.72
N LYS A 135 11.43 0.89 -1.94
CA LYS A 135 12.04 2.20 -1.66
C LYS A 135 12.43 2.92 -2.93
N ASN A 136 13.20 2.27 -3.80
CA ASN A 136 13.63 2.85 -5.08
C ASN A 136 12.41 3.23 -5.95
N PHE A 137 11.41 2.35 -6.03
CA PHE A 137 10.18 2.65 -6.75
C PHE A 137 9.44 3.88 -6.21
N VAL A 138 9.35 4.04 -4.89
CA VAL A 138 8.73 5.21 -4.28
C VAL A 138 9.55 6.47 -4.52
N LEU A 139 10.89 6.38 -4.46
CA LEU A 139 11.78 7.51 -4.73
C LEU A 139 11.66 7.99 -6.19
N ASP A 140 11.73 7.07 -7.15
CA ASP A 140 11.56 7.37 -8.58
C ASP A 140 10.19 8.00 -8.84
N LEU A 141 9.15 7.49 -8.17
CA LEU A 141 7.80 8.01 -8.29
C LEU A 141 7.71 9.46 -7.78
N LYS A 142 8.34 9.78 -6.64
CA LYS A 142 8.36 11.15 -6.10
C LYS A 142 9.09 12.12 -7.02
N LEU A 143 10.19 11.70 -7.65
CA LEU A 143 10.90 12.51 -8.65
C LEU A 143 10.06 12.87 -9.88
N ASN A 144 9.00 12.11 -10.18
CA ASN A 144 8.15 12.35 -11.36
C ASN A 144 6.99 13.33 -11.11
N TYR A 145 6.73 13.73 -9.86
CA TYR A 145 5.68 14.71 -9.55
C TYR A 145 6.02 15.70 -8.43
N MET A 146 7.24 15.65 -7.88
CA MET A 146 7.85 16.78 -7.16
C MET A 146 8.30 17.82 -8.18
#